data_AF-A0A9X8E610-F1
#
_entry.id   AF-A0A9X8E610-F1
#
_cell.length_a   1.000
_cell.length_b   1.000
_cell.length_c   1.000
_cell.angle_alpha   90.00
_cell.angle_beta   90.00
_cell.angle_gamma   90.00
#
_symmetry.space_group_name_H-M   'P 1'
#
loop_
_entity.id
_entity.type
_entity.pdbx_description
1 polymer ?
#
loop_
_entity_poly.entity_id
_entity_poly.type
_entity_poly.pdbx_seq_one_letter_code
_entity_poly.pdbx_strand_id
1 'polypeptide(L)'
;MSMTRTIKMFKLPDEHDLANFGPMQPKHVSCVTGLLRRFQKKFDLKADMNESEVAHWLLPRAGVVNTYVVEDPLSHKVTDFCSFYHLPSTIIGNTTHKTLFAAYSFYNVATTVPLTHLMHNCLIMAKAANMDVFNALNLMENSEFLDELKFGMGSGELQYYLYNWRCPRMPHNKVGLVLQ
;
A
#
# COMPACT_ATOMS: atom_id res chain seq x y z
N MET A 1 -13.36 -24.51 -7.70
CA MET A 1 -14.18 -23.66 -6.77
C MET A 1 -15.35 -23.09 -7.54
N SER A 2 -16.54 -22.99 -6.95
CA SER A 2 -17.67 -22.27 -7.56
C SER A 2 -17.57 -20.77 -7.35
N MET A 3 -18.23 -19.96 -8.19
CA MET A 3 -18.24 -18.50 -8.08
C MET A 3 -18.71 -18.02 -6.70
N THR A 4 -19.80 -18.58 -6.18
CA THR A 4 -20.33 -18.26 -4.84
C THR A 4 -19.32 -18.52 -3.73
N ARG A 5 -18.55 -19.62 -3.82
CA ARG A 5 -17.50 -19.94 -2.85
C ARG A 5 -16.34 -18.96 -2.94
N THR A 6 -15.95 -18.56 -4.15
CA THR A 6 -14.91 -17.55 -4.38
C THR A 6 -15.32 -16.19 -3.80
N ILE A 7 -16.53 -15.72 -4.08
CA ILE A 7 -17.06 -14.47 -3.52
C ILE A 7 -17.05 -14.51 -1.99
N LYS A 8 -17.53 -15.61 -1.40
CA LYS A 8 -17.52 -15.77 0.07
C LYS A 8 -16.10 -15.78 0.64
N MET A 9 -15.14 -16.36 -0.07
CA MET A 9 -13.75 -16.46 0.37
C MET A 9 -13.03 -15.11 0.38
N PHE A 10 -13.29 -14.25 -0.61
CA PHE A 10 -12.66 -12.93 -0.76
C PHE A 10 -13.54 -11.78 -0.25
N LYS A 11 -14.68 -12.07 0.39
CA LYS A 11 -15.56 -11.04 0.94
C LYS A 11 -14.82 -10.26 2.03
N LEU A 12 -14.74 -8.96 1.85
CA LEU A 12 -14.33 -7.99 2.88
C LEU A 12 -15.58 -7.35 3.52
N PRO A 13 -15.46 -6.86 4.77
CA PRO A 13 -16.47 -5.99 5.38
C PRO A 13 -16.75 -4.74 4.53
N ASP A 14 -17.80 -4.01 4.90
CA ASP A 14 -18.17 -2.76 4.22
C ASP A 14 -17.55 -1.54 4.91
N GLU A 15 -17.20 -1.65 6.19
CA GLU A 15 -16.55 -0.61 6.99
C GLU A 15 -15.29 -1.15 7.66
N HIS A 16 -14.31 -0.25 7.87
CA HIS A 16 -13.10 -0.54 8.61
C HIS A 16 -13.36 -0.54 10.13
N ASP A 17 -12.49 -1.19 10.90
CA ASP A 17 -12.61 -1.30 12.36
C ASP A 17 -11.52 -0.52 13.13
N LEU A 18 -10.61 0.14 12.42
CA LEU A 18 -9.57 0.98 13.04
C LEU A 18 -10.15 2.29 13.59
N ALA A 19 -9.86 2.58 14.86
CA ALA A 19 -10.20 3.84 15.51
C ALA A 19 -9.38 5.00 14.93
N ASN A 20 -10.02 6.17 14.72
CA ASN A 20 -9.39 7.36 14.14
C ASN A 20 -8.63 7.11 12.82
N PHE A 21 -9.12 6.15 12.03
CA PHE A 21 -8.59 5.86 10.71
C PHE A 21 -9.31 6.71 9.66
N GLY A 22 -8.55 7.50 8.90
CA GLY A 22 -9.13 8.45 7.95
C GLY A 22 -8.14 8.90 6.88
N PRO A 23 -8.61 9.65 5.86
CA PRO A 23 -7.76 10.09 4.77
C PRO A 23 -6.64 11.02 5.27
N MET A 24 -5.45 10.86 4.70
CA MET A 24 -4.33 11.77 4.97
C MET A 24 -4.68 13.20 4.54
N GLN A 25 -4.32 14.18 5.37
CA GLN A 25 -4.54 15.61 5.15
C GLN A 25 -3.21 16.37 5.15
N PRO A 26 -3.14 17.62 4.64
CA PRO A 26 -1.92 18.42 4.68
C PRO A 26 -1.30 18.56 6.07
N LYS A 27 -2.12 18.64 7.13
CA LYS A 27 -1.66 18.69 8.53
C LYS A 27 -0.85 17.45 8.96
N HIS A 28 -1.01 16.32 8.27
CA HIS A 28 -0.35 15.05 8.59
C HIS A 28 1.05 14.89 7.96
N VAL A 29 1.41 15.73 6.98
CA VAL A 29 2.62 15.55 6.15
C VAL A 29 3.88 15.42 6.99
N SER A 30 4.08 16.29 7.97
CA SER A 30 5.29 16.25 8.80
C SER A 30 5.38 14.96 9.63
N CYS A 31 4.26 14.54 10.24
CA CYS A 31 4.21 13.30 11.02
C CYS A 31 4.46 12.06 10.15
N VAL A 32 3.79 11.98 8.99
CA VAL A 32 3.96 10.88 8.02
C VAL A 32 5.40 10.85 7.49
N THR A 33 6.01 12.00 7.21
CA THR A 33 7.41 12.10 6.78
C THR A 33 8.35 11.54 7.84
N GLY A 34 8.19 11.96 9.10
CA GLY A 34 8.99 11.44 10.20
C GLY A 34 8.83 9.94 10.40
N LEU A 35 7.59 9.45 10.29
CA LEU A 35 7.26 8.03 10.42
C LEU A 35 7.88 7.19 9.28
N LEU A 36 7.71 7.62 8.03
CA LEU A 36 8.27 6.96 6.85
C LEU A 36 9.79 6.95 6.86
N ARG A 37 10.45 8.07 7.19
CA ARG A 37 11.91 8.13 7.29
C ARG A 37 12.45 7.21 8.38
N ARG A 38 11.77 7.10 9.53
CA ARG A 38 12.15 6.13 10.59
C ARG A 38 12.00 4.70 10.11
N PHE A 39 10.88 4.37 9.46
CA PHE A 39 10.63 3.05 8.91
C PHE A 39 11.68 2.66 7.86
N GLN A 40 11.97 3.55 6.91
CA GLN A 40 12.91 3.26 5.84
C GLN A 40 14.36 3.07 6.30
N LYS A 41 14.73 3.49 7.53
CA LYS A 41 16.07 3.19 8.08
C LYS A 41 16.37 1.69 8.14
N LYS A 42 15.35 0.82 8.14
CA LYS A 42 15.49 -0.65 8.15
C LYS A 42 16.02 -1.23 6.81
N PHE A 43 15.94 -0.46 5.72
CA PHE A 43 16.21 -0.92 4.35
C PHE A 43 17.49 -0.30 3.77
N ASP A 44 18.11 -1.05 2.86
CA ASP A 44 19.42 -0.72 2.26
C ASP A 44 19.24 0.19 1.04
N LEU A 45 18.26 -0.09 0.18
CA LEU A 45 17.85 0.77 -0.94
C LEU A 45 16.52 1.45 -0.60
N LYS A 46 16.49 2.79 -0.59
CA LYS A 46 15.31 3.57 -0.20
C LYS A 46 15.31 4.97 -0.80
N ALA A 47 14.13 5.58 -0.88
CA ALA A 47 13.95 6.98 -1.23
C ALA A 47 13.92 7.87 0.03
N ASP A 48 15.01 8.59 0.31
CA ASP A 48 15.03 9.57 1.41
C ASP A 48 14.22 10.81 1.04
N MET A 49 12.92 10.77 1.34
CA MET A 49 11.97 11.83 0.98
C MET A 49 11.87 12.92 2.06
N ASN A 50 11.85 14.17 1.62
CA ASN A 50 11.49 15.33 2.43
C ASN A 50 9.96 15.54 2.49
N GLU A 51 9.50 16.52 3.28
CA GLU A 51 8.08 16.80 3.46
C GLU A 51 7.35 17.18 2.16
N SER A 52 8.01 17.91 1.26
CA SER A 52 7.42 18.28 -0.05
C SER A 52 7.24 17.06 -0.95
N GLU A 53 8.19 16.13 -0.93
CA GLU A 53 8.11 14.88 -1.69
C GLU A 53 7.05 13.95 -1.10
N VAL A 54 7.00 13.82 0.23
CA VAL A 54 5.95 13.06 0.91
C VAL A 54 4.56 13.65 0.62
N ALA A 55 4.42 14.97 0.66
CA ALA A 55 3.16 15.63 0.28
C ALA A 55 2.80 15.32 -1.17
N HIS A 56 3.75 15.42 -2.09
CA HIS A 56 3.53 15.11 -3.50
C HIS A 56 3.05 13.66 -3.68
N TRP A 57 3.78 12.69 -3.14
CA TRP A 57 3.54 11.28 -3.41
C TRP A 57 2.37 10.68 -2.62
N LEU A 58 2.10 11.17 -1.39
CA LEU A 58 1.15 10.52 -0.48
C LEU A 58 -0.12 11.33 -0.19
N LEU A 59 -0.19 12.64 -0.48
CA LEU A 59 -1.48 13.32 -0.30
C LEU A 59 -2.53 12.73 -1.27
N PRO A 60 -3.72 12.35 -0.79
CA PRO A 60 -4.73 11.71 -1.61
C PRO A 60 -5.11 12.55 -2.82
N ARG A 61 -5.11 11.92 -4.00
CA ARG A 61 -5.52 12.50 -5.27
C ARG A 61 -6.48 11.52 -5.94
N ALA A 62 -7.71 11.97 -6.19
CA ALA A 62 -8.78 11.12 -6.72
C ALA A 62 -8.33 10.44 -8.03
N GLY A 63 -8.47 9.12 -8.10
CA GLY A 63 -8.07 8.31 -9.26
C GLY A 63 -6.56 8.17 -9.47
N VAL A 64 -5.73 8.60 -8.50
CA VAL A 64 -4.27 8.52 -8.59
C VAL A 64 -3.69 7.82 -7.38
N VAL A 65 -3.90 8.34 -6.17
CA VAL A 65 -3.36 7.77 -4.93
C VAL A 65 -4.31 8.00 -3.77
N ASN A 66 -4.45 6.99 -2.94
CA ASN A 66 -5.18 7.03 -1.68
C ASN A 66 -4.21 6.72 -0.54
N THR A 67 -4.25 7.55 0.50
CA THR A 67 -3.46 7.36 1.72
C THR A 67 -4.36 7.60 2.91
N TYR A 68 -4.28 6.71 3.89
CA TYR A 68 -5.04 6.76 5.12
C TYR A 68 -4.10 6.70 6.31
N VAL A 69 -4.43 7.43 7.37
CA VAL A 69 -3.64 7.53 8.60
C VAL A 69 -4.49 7.07 9.78
N VAL A 70 -3.82 6.53 10.80
CA VAL A 70 -4.37 6.34 12.15
C VAL A 70 -3.80 7.45 13.03
N GLU A 71 -4.69 8.22 13.65
CA GLU A 71 -4.31 9.25 14.63
C GLU A 71 -4.49 8.75 16.06
N ASP A 72 -3.47 8.96 16.90
CA ASP A 72 -3.61 8.77 18.34
C ASP A 72 -4.62 9.78 18.91
N PRO A 73 -5.68 9.34 19.62
CA PRO A 73 -6.75 10.22 20.06
C PRO A 73 -6.32 11.30 21.07
N LEU A 74 -5.24 11.07 21.81
CA LEU A 74 -4.79 11.98 22.88
C LEU A 74 -3.78 13.01 22.36
N SER A 75 -2.83 12.56 21.56
CA SER A 75 -1.72 13.37 21.05
C SER A 75 -1.98 13.95 19.65
N HIS A 76 -3.01 13.47 18.95
CA HIS A 76 -3.34 13.81 17.56
C HIS A 76 -2.16 13.57 16.59
N LYS A 77 -1.22 12.70 16.97
CA LYS A 77 -0.09 12.34 16.12
C LYS A 77 -0.45 11.12 15.28
N VAL A 78 0.02 11.10 14.05
CA VAL A 78 -0.10 9.93 13.17
C VAL A 78 0.82 8.83 13.69
N THR A 79 0.23 7.67 13.99
CA THR A 79 0.94 6.49 14.48
C THR A 79 1.18 5.47 13.38
N ASP A 80 0.24 5.35 12.45
CA ASP A 80 0.24 4.35 11.39
C ASP A 80 -0.31 4.97 10.10
N PHE A 81 0.11 4.48 8.94
CA PHE A 81 -0.51 4.86 7.67
C PHE A 81 -0.36 3.77 6.62
N CYS A 82 -1.30 3.71 5.69
CA CYS A 82 -1.25 2.84 4.52
C CYS A 82 -1.62 3.62 3.25
N SER A 83 -1.09 3.19 2.11
CA SER A 83 -1.34 3.86 0.84
C SER A 83 -1.35 2.90 -0.35
N PHE A 84 -2.10 3.29 -1.38
CA PHE A 84 -2.13 2.61 -2.66
C PHE A 84 -2.35 3.61 -3.80
N TYR A 85 -1.80 3.29 -4.98
CA TYR A 85 -2.02 4.06 -6.19
C TYR A 85 -2.85 3.29 -7.21
N HIS A 86 -3.49 4.03 -8.11
CA HIS A 86 -4.41 3.51 -9.11
C HIS A 86 -3.66 3.27 -10.41
N LEU A 87 -3.78 2.07 -10.98
CA LEU A 87 -3.21 1.74 -12.28
C LEU A 87 -4.22 0.91 -13.10
N PRO A 88 -5.18 1.58 -13.76
CA PRO A 88 -6.18 0.88 -14.56
C PRO A 88 -5.54 0.24 -15.79
N SER A 89 -5.96 -0.98 -16.11
CA SER A 89 -5.50 -1.72 -17.29
C SER A 89 -6.63 -1.93 -18.29
N THR A 90 -6.33 -1.77 -19.58
CA THR A 90 -7.28 -2.10 -20.64
C THR A 90 -7.44 -3.62 -20.77
N ILE A 91 -8.68 -4.10 -20.77
CA ILE A 91 -9.00 -5.52 -20.97
C ILE A 91 -9.14 -5.78 -22.47
N ILE A 92 -8.23 -6.57 -23.01
CA ILE A 92 -8.21 -6.93 -24.44
C ILE A 92 -9.20 -8.07 -24.70
N GLY A 93 -10.07 -7.91 -25.70
CA GLY A 93 -10.91 -9.00 -26.22
C GLY A 93 -12.12 -9.38 -25.36
N ASN A 94 -12.49 -8.61 -24.34
CA ASN A 94 -13.70 -8.86 -23.54
C ASN A 94 -14.86 -7.94 -23.97
N THR A 95 -16.04 -8.53 -24.20
CA THR A 95 -17.23 -7.80 -24.67
C THR A 95 -17.95 -7.04 -23.56
N THR A 96 -17.89 -7.53 -22.32
CA THR A 96 -18.61 -6.99 -21.15
C THR A 96 -17.79 -5.98 -20.36
N HIS A 97 -16.53 -6.29 -20.09
CA HIS A 97 -15.63 -5.46 -19.26
C HIS A 97 -14.50 -4.88 -20.11
N LYS A 98 -14.24 -3.58 -19.97
CA LYS A 98 -13.22 -2.87 -20.76
C LYS A 98 -11.98 -2.43 -19.97
N THR A 99 -12.16 -2.23 -18.68
CA THR A 99 -11.11 -1.73 -17.80
C THR A 99 -11.07 -2.59 -16.55
N LEU A 100 -9.87 -2.94 -16.11
CA LEU A 100 -9.59 -3.51 -14.81
C LEU A 100 -9.03 -2.40 -13.92
N PHE A 101 -9.70 -2.06 -12.84
CA PHE A 101 -9.26 -1.05 -11.88
C PHE A 101 -8.37 -1.72 -10.82
N ALA A 102 -7.06 -1.71 -11.02
CA ALA A 102 -6.11 -2.27 -10.09
C ALA A 102 -5.55 -1.19 -9.14
N ALA A 103 -5.57 -1.48 -7.85
CA ALA A 103 -4.79 -0.76 -6.84
C ALA A 103 -3.44 -1.44 -6.65
N TYR A 104 -2.39 -0.65 -6.46
CA TYR A 104 -1.05 -1.13 -6.14
C TYR A 104 -0.61 -0.57 -4.79
N SER A 105 -0.27 -1.46 -3.87
CA SER A 105 0.30 -1.12 -2.57
C SER A 105 1.51 -0.22 -2.73
N PHE A 106 1.54 0.88 -1.99
CA PHE A 106 2.64 1.84 -2.03
C PHE A 106 3.47 1.77 -0.74
N TYR A 107 3.41 2.79 0.12
CA TYR A 107 4.07 2.78 1.41
C TYR A 107 3.07 2.51 2.55
N ASN A 108 3.43 1.58 3.43
CA ASN A 108 2.62 1.21 4.59
C ASN A 108 3.52 1.11 5.81
N VAL A 109 3.15 1.79 6.90
CA VAL A 109 3.92 1.80 8.15
C VAL A 109 2.96 1.59 9.30
N ALA A 110 3.16 0.52 10.04
CA ALA A 110 2.42 0.19 11.25
C ALA A 110 3.36 0.22 12.47
N THR A 111 2.96 0.89 13.54
CA THR A 111 3.69 0.99 14.82
C THR A 111 2.82 0.67 16.03
N THR A 112 1.51 0.93 15.98
CA THR A 112 0.60 0.67 17.11
C THR A 112 -0.37 -0.47 16.86
N VAL A 113 -0.64 -0.80 15.59
CA VAL A 113 -1.44 -1.95 15.18
C VAL A 113 -0.59 -2.96 14.40
N PRO A 114 -0.97 -4.26 14.34
CA PRO A 114 -0.31 -5.22 13.47
C PRO A 114 -0.39 -4.78 11.99
N LEU A 115 0.69 -4.95 11.22
CA LEU A 115 0.71 -4.59 9.80
C LEU A 115 -0.41 -5.28 9.02
N THR A 116 -0.69 -6.56 9.32
CA THR A 116 -1.79 -7.30 8.71
C THR A 116 -3.15 -6.67 8.97
N HIS A 117 -3.38 -6.13 10.17
CA HIS A 117 -4.65 -5.46 10.51
C HIS A 117 -4.78 -4.11 9.79
N LEU A 118 -3.70 -3.34 9.70
CA LEU A 118 -3.65 -2.10 8.91
C LEU A 118 -3.93 -2.38 7.42
N MET A 119 -3.29 -3.41 6.87
CA MET A 119 -3.46 -3.76 5.46
C MET A 119 -4.83 -4.38 5.16
N HIS A 120 -5.41 -5.15 6.08
CA HIS A 120 -6.80 -5.61 5.95
C HIS A 120 -7.77 -4.43 5.79
N ASN A 121 -7.61 -3.40 6.63
CA ASN A 121 -8.41 -2.18 6.53
C ASN A 121 -8.10 -1.37 5.26
N CYS A 122 -6.84 -1.37 4.80
CA CYS A 122 -6.47 -0.80 3.50
C CYS A 122 -7.23 -1.48 2.33
N LEU A 123 -7.38 -2.81 2.35
CA LEU A 123 -8.15 -3.55 1.35
C LEU A 123 -9.65 -3.16 1.37
N ILE A 124 -10.22 -2.94 2.55
CA ILE A 124 -11.60 -2.44 2.70
C ILE A 124 -11.72 -1.07 2.03
N MET A 125 -10.76 -0.17 2.25
CA MET A 125 -10.75 1.15 1.59
C MET A 125 -10.57 1.06 0.08
N ALA A 126 -9.75 0.14 -0.41
CA ALA A 126 -9.61 -0.09 -1.85
C ALA A 126 -10.92 -0.61 -2.48
N LYS A 127 -11.62 -1.54 -1.82
CA LYS A 127 -12.95 -2.00 -2.23
C LYS A 127 -13.96 -0.84 -2.25
N ALA A 128 -13.97 0.00 -1.21
CA ALA A 128 -14.82 1.20 -1.17
C ALA A 128 -14.48 2.21 -2.27
N ALA A 129 -13.23 2.24 -2.72
CA ALA A 129 -12.77 3.01 -3.88
C ALA A 129 -13.05 2.33 -5.24
N ASN A 130 -13.82 1.23 -5.27
CA ASN A 130 -14.18 0.45 -6.46
C ASN A 130 -12.97 -0.16 -7.19
N MET A 131 -11.95 -0.60 -6.45
CA MET A 131 -10.83 -1.35 -7.01
C MET A 131 -11.22 -2.82 -7.16
N ASP A 132 -10.96 -3.39 -8.33
CA ASP A 132 -11.26 -4.79 -8.66
C ASP A 132 -10.25 -5.77 -8.04
N VAL A 133 -8.99 -5.32 -7.91
CA VAL A 133 -7.86 -6.11 -7.40
C VAL A 133 -6.87 -5.21 -6.68
N PHE A 134 -6.19 -5.77 -5.67
CA PHE A 134 -5.12 -5.11 -4.93
C PHE A 134 -3.81 -5.88 -5.12
N ASN A 135 -2.85 -5.25 -5.78
CA ASN A 135 -1.53 -5.81 -6.04
C ASN A 135 -0.53 -5.31 -5.01
N ALA A 136 0.39 -6.18 -4.61
CA ALA A 136 1.48 -5.83 -3.71
C ALA A 136 2.74 -6.60 -4.11
N LEU A 137 3.90 -5.96 -3.97
CA LEU A 137 5.20 -6.62 -4.10
C LEU A 137 5.62 -7.19 -2.75
N ASN A 138 6.49 -8.20 -2.73
CA ASN A 138 7.12 -8.77 -1.54
C ASN A 138 8.29 -7.91 -1.01
N LEU A 139 8.21 -6.59 -1.17
CA LEU A 139 9.18 -5.62 -0.67
C LEU A 139 8.98 -5.35 0.82
N MET A 140 10.00 -4.78 1.46
CA MET A 140 9.92 -4.33 2.85
C MET A 140 9.41 -5.43 3.79
N GLU A 141 8.40 -5.13 4.60
CA GLU A 141 7.76 -6.04 5.57
C GLU A 141 6.46 -6.64 4.99
N ASN A 142 6.19 -6.50 3.69
CA ASN A 142 4.90 -6.89 3.11
C ASN A 142 4.60 -8.40 3.25
N SER A 143 5.63 -9.25 3.30
CA SER A 143 5.47 -10.69 3.52
C SER A 143 4.70 -11.05 4.79
N GLU A 144 4.64 -10.16 5.78
CA GLU A 144 3.89 -10.37 7.02
C GLU A 144 2.37 -10.50 6.81
N PHE A 145 1.82 -9.87 5.76
CA PHE A 145 0.37 -9.86 5.52
C PHE A 145 -0.06 -10.63 4.27
N LEU A 146 0.84 -10.95 3.34
CA LEU A 146 0.47 -11.50 2.02
C LEU A 146 -0.33 -12.81 2.15
N ASP A 147 0.21 -13.79 2.88
CA ASP A 147 -0.45 -15.10 3.01
C ASP A 147 -1.75 -15.02 3.81
N GLU A 148 -1.74 -14.29 4.94
CA GLU A 148 -2.89 -14.15 5.82
C GLU A 148 -4.07 -13.41 5.16
N LEU A 149 -3.76 -12.39 4.36
CA LEU A 149 -4.76 -11.64 3.58
C LEU A 149 -5.04 -12.25 2.20
N LYS A 150 -4.62 -13.51 1.99
CA LYS A 150 -4.95 -14.32 0.80
C LYS A 150 -4.45 -13.73 -0.52
N PHE A 151 -3.32 -13.02 -0.48
CA PHE A 151 -2.63 -12.63 -1.71
C PHE A 151 -2.13 -13.88 -2.43
N GLY A 152 -2.35 -13.93 -3.74
CA GLY A 152 -1.80 -14.96 -4.61
C GLY A 152 -0.52 -14.47 -5.27
N MET A 153 0.49 -15.33 -5.36
CA MET A 153 1.69 -15.04 -6.13
C MET A 153 1.33 -14.90 -7.62
N GLY A 154 1.69 -13.77 -8.22
CA GLY A 154 1.56 -13.55 -9.66
C GLY A 154 2.64 -14.28 -10.46
N SER A 155 2.55 -14.21 -11.78
CA SER A 155 3.56 -14.76 -12.70
C SER A 155 4.68 -13.77 -13.07
N GLY A 156 4.54 -12.50 -12.68
CA GLY A 156 5.50 -11.44 -12.99
C GLY A 156 6.54 -11.25 -11.88
N GLU A 157 7.75 -10.91 -12.29
CA GLU A 157 8.82 -10.47 -11.38
C GLU A 157 9.20 -9.02 -11.69
N LEU A 158 9.44 -8.23 -10.64
CA LEU A 158 9.99 -6.88 -10.77
C LEU A 158 11.45 -6.88 -10.31
N GLN A 159 12.35 -6.50 -11.20
CA GLN A 159 13.80 -6.52 -10.96
C GLN A 159 14.33 -5.09 -10.85
N TYR A 160 15.18 -4.85 -9.85
CA TYR A 160 15.78 -3.54 -9.58
C TYR A 160 17.20 -3.46 -10.16
N TYR A 161 17.47 -2.41 -10.94
CA TYR A 161 18.77 -2.14 -11.53
C TYR A 161 19.24 -0.73 -11.15
N LEU A 162 20.53 -0.60 -10.84
CA LEU A 162 21.16 0.69 -10.58
C LEU A 162 22.15 1.00 -11.71
N TYR A 163 22.04 2.19 -12.28
CA TYR A 163 22.98 2.66 -13.30
C TYR A 163 24.19 3.32 -12.65
N ASN A 164 25.40 2.96 -13.10
CA ASN A 164 26.67 3.51 -12.62
C ASN A 164 26.86 3.44 -11.08
N TRP A 165 26.31 2.40 -10.43
CA TRP A 165 26.44 2.18 -9.00
C TRP A 165 26.72 0.71 -8.70
N ARG A 166 27.79 0.44 -7.94
CA ARG A 166 28.16 -0.92 -7.52
C ARG A 166 27.66 -1.17 -6.10
N CYS A 167 26.94 -2.26 -5.89
CA CYS A 167 26.50 -2.70 -4.56
C CYS A 167 26.49 -4.23 -4.44
N PRO A 168 26.46 -4.78 -3.23
CA PRO A 168 26.16 -6.20 -3.00
C PRO A 168 24.76 -6.58 -3.49
N ARG A 169 24.49 -7.89 -3.62
CA ARG A 169 23.12 -8.38 -3.80
C ARG A 169 22.29 -8.06 -2.55
N MET A 170 21.06 -7.62 -2.75
CA MET A 170 20.12 -7.29 -1.69
C MET A 170 18.90 -8.21 -1.79
N PRO A 171 18.42 -8.81 -0.69
CA PRO A 171 17.14 -9.51 -0.69
C PRO A 171 15.98 -8.51 -0.85
N HIS A 172 14.85 -8.97 -1.38
CA HIS A 172 13.68 -8.11 -1.66
C HIS A 172 13.15 -7.37 -0.42
N ASN A 173 13.24 -7.98 0.77
CA ASN A 173 12.85 -7.35 2.04
C ASN A 173 13.81 -6.22 2.50
N LYS A 174 14.94 -6.03 1.83
CA LYS A 174 15.87 -4.91 2.04
C LYS A 174 15.72 -3.77 1.04
N VAL A 175 14.76 -3.90 0.12
CA VAL A 175 14.39 -2.84 -0.82
C VAL A 175 13.16 -2.10 -0.27
N GLY A 176 13.35 -0.84 0.09
CA GLY A 176 12.34 0.11 0.56
C GLY A 176 11.99 1.18 -0.48
N LEU A 177 12.25 0.91 -1.75
CA LEU A 177 11.87 1.74 -2.88
C LEU A 177 10.72 1.05 -3.61
N VAL A 178 9.60 1.73 -3.78
CA VAL A 178 8.48 1.25 -4.62
C VAL A 178 8.52 2.00 -5.94
N LEU A 179 8.71 1.28 -7.04
CA LEU A 179 8.65 1.84 -8.39
C LEU A 179 7.21 1.76 -8.93
N GLN A 180 6.81 2.78 -9.69
CA GLN A 180 5.54 2.86 -10.42
C GLN A 180 5.72 2.38 -11.86
#